data_AF-A0A803QIK1-F1
#
_entry.id   AF-A0A803QIK1-F1
#
_cell.length_a   1.000
_cell.length_b   1.000
_cell.length_c   1.000
_cell.angle_alpha   90.00
_cell.angle_beta   90.00
_cell.angle_gamma   90.00
#
_symmetry.space_group_name_H-M   'P 1'
#
loop_
_entity.id
_entity.type
_entity.pdbx_description
1 polymer ?
#
loop_
_entity_poly.entity_id
_entity_poly.type
_entity_poly.pdbx_seq_one_letter_code
_entity_poly.pdbx_strand_id
1 'polypeptide(L)'
;MCSLISRVVDALEPSVREELVNNFCSRELTSYEQIFEGAELAKLDKTERRYAWIKRRIRTNEEIWKIFPLPWHVPYRLCIQFCKKTRKQLEEILNNMKEKPDVGTLLLALQRTLEFEDELAEKFGGGAQGKEIGNDIEEIGRGETGQNVSDIRKKYEKMLAAHQDNGSEEKKGNKELSAPGAGFNFRGIVSSCFEPHLTVYIELEEKTLMENLEKLVQEETWDIEEGSQNNVLSSSMQLFLIIKRSLKRCSALTKNQTLFNLFKVFQRILKAYATKLFARLPKGGTGIVAAATGMDGQIKTSDRDERVICYIVNSAEYCHKTAGELAESISKIIEPNFADTVDMSEVQDEFSAVITKSLVTLVHGLETKFDAEMAAMTRVPWATLENVGDQSEYVNGINMILTSSIPVLGGLLSPLYFQFFLDKLASSLGPRFYANIFKCKQISETGAQQMLLDTQAVKTILLEIPTLGRQTSGAASYSKFVSREMSKAEALLKVILSPIDSVADTYRALLPEGTPMEFQRILELKGLKKADQQTILDDFNKHGPGITQPSITPQMVAVAQPAPSHAIASLMPSSASIGLIASREDVLTRAAALGRGAATTGFKRFLALTEAAKDRKDGPFRKLFNA
;
A
#
# COMPACT_ATOMS: atom_id res chain seq x y z
N MET A 1 -45.31 51.97 -30.92
CA MET A 1 -44.70 51.10 -31.93
C MET A 1 -44.30 49.74 -31.36
N CYS A 2 -43.69 49.66 -30.17
CA CYS A 2 -43.29 48.39 -29.54
C CYS A 2 -44.45 47.41 -29.22
N SER A 3 -45.66 47.88 -28.89
CA SER A 3 -46.80 46.98 -28.60
C SER A 3 -47.43 46.32 -29.83
N LEU A 4 -47.28 46.92 -31.03
CA LEU A 4 -47.76 46.37 -32.30
C LEU A 4 -46.80 45.29 -32.84
N ILE A 5 -45.50 45.53 -32.73
CA ILE A 5 -44.48 44.54 -33.09
C ILE A 5 -44.59 43.32 -32.16
N SER A 6 -44.75 43.52 -30.84
CA SER A 6 -44.93 42.41 -29.87
C SER A 6 -46.12 41.51 -30.19
N ARG A 7 -47.25 42.06 -30.67
CA ARG A 7 -48.45 41.28 -31.01
C ARG A 7 -48.32 40.52 -32.33
N VAL A 8 -47.66 41.09 -33.35
CA VAL A 8 -47.37 40.40 -34.63
C VAL A 8 -46.34 39.28 -34.42
N VAL A 9 -45.43 39.47 -33.48
CA VAL A 9 -44.35 38.55 -33.11
C VAL A 9 -44.85 37.36 -32.27
N ASP A 10 -45.85 37.56 -31.41
CA ASP A 10 -46.53 36.47 -30.70
C ASP A 10 -47.48 35.66 -31.59
N ALA A 11 -47.84 36.18 -32.76
CA ALA A 11 -48.59 35.46 -33.79
C ALA A 11 -47.70 34.61 -34.73
N LEU A 12 -46.37 34.75 -34.65
CA LEU A 12 -45.44 33.88 -35.38
C LEU A 12 -45.37 32.51 -34.71
N GLU A 13 -45.53 31.45 -35.51
CA GLU A 13 -45.31 30.08 -35.04
C GLU A 13 -43.90 29.94 -34.44
N PRO A 14 -43.73 29.11 -33.38
CA PRO A 14 -42.43 28.88 -32.75
C PRO A 14 -41.33 28.44 -33.74
N SER A 15 -41.69 27.69 -34.79
CA SER A 15 -40.82 27.26 -35.89
C SER A 15 -40.25 28.44 -36.68
N VAL A 16 -41.11 29.35 -37.13
CA VAL A 16 -40.74 30.54 -37.91
C VAL A 16 -39.89 31.49 -37.07
N ARG A 17 -40.20 31.60 -35.77
CA ARG A 17 -39.40 32.38 -34.81
C ARG A 17 -37.99 31.82 -34.67
N GLU A 18 -37.85 30.51 -34.50
CA GLU A 18 -36.54 29.86 -34.38
C GLU A 18 -35.73 29.99 -35.67
N GLU A 19 -36.36 29.83 -36.83
CA GLU A 19 -35.73 30.04 -38.14
C GLU A 19 -35.25 31.48 -38.33
N LEU A 20 -36.06 32.47 -37.98
CA LEU A 20 -35.70 33.88 -38.09
C LEU A 20 -34.52 34.24 -37.17
N VAL A 21 -34.52 33.75 -35.94
CA VAL A 21 -33.40 33.95 -35.00
C VAL A 21 -32.14 33.24 -35.50
N ASN A 22 -32.26 32.02 -36.02
CA ASN A 22 -31.14 31.28 -36.59
C ASN A 22 -30.54 31.97 -37.82
N ASN A 23 -31.38 32.48 -38.72
CA ASN A 23 -30.95 33.23 -39.91
C ASN A 23 -30.25 34.54 -39.52
N PHE A 24 -30.80 35.25 -38.53
CA PHE A 24 -30.17 36.46 -37.99
C PHE A 24 -28.79 36.15 -37.38
N CYS A 25 -28.70 35.16 -36.49
CA CYS A 25 -27.43 34.75 -35.88
C CYS A 25 -26.41 34.29 -36.92
N SER A 26 -26.84 33.54 -37.94
CA SER A 26 -25.97 33.08 -39.02
C SER A 26 -25.38 34.23 -39.81
N ARG A 27 -26.20 35.24 -40.15
CA ARG A 27 -25.76 36.44 -40.87
C ARG A 27 -24.77 37.28 -40.06
N GLU A 28 -25.00 37.41 -38.76
CA GLU A 28 -24.06 38.11 -37.86
C GLU A 28 -22.69 37.41 -37.80
N LEU A 29 -22.69 36.07 -37.78
CA LEU A 29 -21.48 35.25 -37.70
C LEU A 29 -20.73 35.11 -39.03
N THR A 30 -21.29 35.52 -40.17
CA THR A 30 -20.57 35.54 -41.45
C THR A 30 -19.29 36.38 -41.38
N SER A 31 -19.36 37.52 -40.68
CA SER A 31 -18.18 38.38 -40.45
C SER A 31 -17.12 37.72 -39.58
N TYR A 32 -17.53 36.87 -38.63
CA TYR A 32 -16.61 36.07 -37.82
C TYR A 32 -15.90 35.02 -38.66
N GLU A 33 -16.64 34.30 -39.50
CA GLU A 33 -16.07 33.27 -40.38
C GLU A 33 -14.98 33.86 -41.28
N GLN A 34 -15.27 34.98 -41.95
CA GLN A 34 -14.30 35.66 -42.82
C GLN A 34 -13.00 36.08 -42.09
N ILE A 35 -13.10 36.54 -40.85
CA ILE A 35 -11.94 37.00 -40.06
C ILE A 35 -11.07 35.81 -39.64
N PHE A 36 -11.71 34.71 -39.22
CA PHE A 36 -11.03 33.61 -38.52
C PHE A 36 -10.80 32.35 -39.36
N GLU A 37 -11.26 32.34 -40.61
CA GLU A 37 -10.85 31.40 -41.67
C GLU A 37 -9.55 31.82 -42.36
N GLY A 38 -9.13 33.09 -42.21
CA GLY A 38 -7.86 33.58 -42.77
C GLY A 38 -6.63 33.00 -42.08
N ALA A 39 -5.60 32.64 -42.85
CA ALA A 39 -4.41 31.92 -42.38
C ALA A 39 -3.68 32.54 -41.17
N GLU A 40 -3.73 33.86 -40.99
CA GLU A 40 -3.07 34.54 -39.87
C GLU A 40 -3.83 34.48 -38.53
N LEU A 41 -5.17 34.40 -38.58
CA LEU A 41 -6.03 34.32 -37.39
C LEU A 41 -6.60 32.91 -37.16
N ALA A 42 -6.39 32.00 -38.13
CA ALA A 42 -6.65 30.57 -38.06
C ALA A 42 -5.53 29.77 -37.38
N LYS A 43 -4.88 30.35 -36.36
CA LYS A 43 -3.83 29.70 -35.55
C LYS A 43 -4.31 29.48 -34.12
N LEU A 44 -3.79 28.43 -33.47
CA LEU A 44 -4.21 28.03 -32.12
C LEU A 44 -3.88 29.11 -31.06
N ASP A 45 -2.76 29.82 -31.22
CA ASP A 45 -2.35 30.92 -30.35
C ASP A 45 -3.28 32.15 -30.44
N LYS A 46 -4.15 32.22 -31.47
CA LYS A 46 -5.14 33.28 -31.65
C LYS A 46 -6.52 32.93 -31.09
N THR A 47 -6.67 31.79 -30.41
CA THR A 47 -7.96 31.34 -29.86
C THR A 47 -8.64 32.39 -28.97
N GLU A 48 -7.89 33.07 -28.10
CA GLU A 48 -8.41 34.13 -27.22
C GLU A 48 -9.07 35.30 -28.00
N ARG A 49 -8.55 35.61 -29.21
CA ARG A 49 -9.10 36.69 -30.05
C ARG A 49 -10.52 36.37 -30.52
N ARG A 50 -10.86 35.09 -30.68
CA ARG A 50 -12.22 34.64 -31.05
C ARG A 50 -13.22 35.00 -29.94
N TYR A 51 -12.85 34.75 -28.69
CA TYR A 51 -13.68 35.09 -27.53
C TYR A 51 -13.80 36.60 -27.32
N ALA A 52 -12.70 37.35 -27.51
CA ALA A 52 -12.75 38.81 -27.46
C ALA A 52 -13.69 39.39 -28.54
N TRP A 53 -13.72 38.78 -29.73
CA TRP A 53 -14.59 39.20 -30.84
C TRP A 53 -16.07 39.09 -30.46
N ILE A 54 -16.53 37.94 -29.95
CA ILE A 54 -17.95 37.75 -29.60
C ILE A 54 -18.36 38.62 -28.40
N LYS A 55 -17.48 38.76 -27.38
CA LYS A 55 -17.73 39.67 -26.24
C LYS A 55 -17.92 41.10 -26.72
N ARG A 56 -17.08 41.57 -27.64
CA ARG A 56 -17.20 42.90 -28.26
C ARG A 56 -18.48 43.01 -29.09
N ARG A 57 -18.80 42.01 -29.92
CA ARG A 57 -20.01 42.02 -30.77
C ARG A 57 -21.28 42.12 -29.93
N ILE A 58 -21.37 41.39 -28.82
CA ILE A 58 -22.52 41.48 -27.90
C ILE A 58 -22.63 42.87 -27.31
N ARG A 59 -21.52 43.48 -26.86
CA ARG A 59 -21.52 44.81 -26.25
C ARG A 59 -21.84 45.93 -27.24
N THR A 60 -21.28 45.88 -28.45
CA THR A 60 -21.48 46.95 -29.45
C THR A 60 -22.91 47.00 -30.00
N ASN A 61 -23.60 45.86 -30.05
CA ASN A 61 -24.93 45.75 -30.65
C ASN A 61 -26.06 45.76 -29.61
N GLU A 62 -25.84 46.28 -28.40
CA GLU A 62 -26.80 46.23 -27.29
C GLU A 62 -28.20 46.75 -27.67
N GLU A 63 -28.25 47.88 -28.37
CA GLU A 63 -29.51 48.49 -28.83
C GLU A 63 -30.25 47.63 -29.86
N ILE A 64 -29.52 46.87 -30.68
CA ILE A 64 -30.11 45.94 -31.66
C ILE A 64 -30.73 44.74 -30.93
N TRP A 65 -30.10 44.26 -29.85
CA TRP A 65 -30.62 43.15 -29.06
C TRP A 65 -31.93 43.52 -28.36
N LYS A 66 -32.11 44.79 -27.95
CA LYS A 66 -33.33 45.32 -27.32
C LYS A 66 -34.54 45.40 -28.27
N ILE A 67 -34.32 45.34 -29.60
CA ILE A 67 -35.40 45.32 -30.60
C ILE A 67 -36.15 43.99 -30.56
N PHE A 68 -35.46 42.90 -30.22
CA PHE A 68 -36.07 41.57 -30.12
C PHE A 68 -36.78 41.39 -28.78
N PRO A 69 -37.91 40.66 -28.75
CA PRO A 69 -38.54 40.29 -27.49
C PRO A 69 -37.58 39.51 -26.58
N LEU A 70 -37.55 39.87 -25.30
CA LEU A 70 -36.70 39.21 -24.29
C LEU A 70 -36.82 37.67 -24.27
N PRO A 71 -38.02 37.05 -24.42
CA PRO A 71 -38.16 35.59 -24.42
C PRO A 71 -37.48 34.88 -25.59
N TRP A 72 -37.04 35.61 -26.62
CA TRP A 72 -36.37 35.02 -27.78
C TRP A 72 -34.91 34.66 -27.50
N HIS A 73 -34.33 35.26 -26.44
CA HIS A 73 -32.96 34.99 -25.98
C HIS A 73 -31.92 35.01 -27.12
N VAL A 74 -32.02 36.00 -28.02
CA VAL A 74 -31.17 36.12 -29.22
C VAL A 74 -29.66 36.14 -28.90
N PRO A 75 -29.16 36.92 -27.90
CA PRO A 75 -27.74 36.88 -27.53
C PRO A 75 -27.25 35.51 -27.05
N TYR A 76 -28.11 34.76 -26.36
CA TYR A 76 -27.82 33.42 -25.90
C TYR A 76 -27.71 32.43 -27.07
N ARG A 77 -28.66 32.46 -28.02
CA ARG A 77 -28.60 31.62 -29.23
C ARG A 77 -27.40 31.97 -30.13
N LEU A 78 -27.05 33.25 -30.23
CA LEU A 78 -25.84 33.70 -30.92
C LEU A 78 -24.59 33.08 -30.31
N CYS A 79 -24.46 33.07 -28.97
CA CYS A 79 -23.33 32.45 -28.29
C CYS A 79 -23.25 30.94 -28.55
N ILE A 80 -24.39 30.23 -28.56
CA ILE A 80 -24.43 28.81 -28.88
C ILE A 80 -23.91 28.55 -30.31
N GLN A 81 -24.39 29.31 -31.29
CA GLN A 81 -23.93 29.16 -32.68
C GLN A 81 -22.46 29.55 -32.85
N PHE A 82 -22.01 30.62 -32.20
CA PHE A 82 -20.61 31.04 -32.18
C PHE A 82 -19.71 29.92 -31.62
N CYS A 83 -20.09 29.31 -30.49
CA CYS A 83 -19.34 28.22 -29.89
C CYS A 83 -19.26 27.01 -30.82
N LYS A 84 -20.36 26.63 -31.49
CA LYS A 84 -20.37 25.53 -32.48
C LYS A 84 -19.43 25.80 -33.66
N LYS A 85 -19.46 27.01 -34.23
CA LYS A 85 -18.54 27.40 -35.33
C LYS A 85 -17.08 27.44 -34.86
N THR A 86 -16.84 28.02 -33.68
CA THR A 86 -15.50 28.09 -33.08
C THR A 86 -14.92 26.71 -32.82
N ARG A 87 -15.71 25.81 -32.23
CA ARG A 87 -15.34 24.42 -32.00
C ARG A 87 -14.91 23.74 -33.31
N LYS A 88 -15.73 23.82 -34.36
CA LYS A 88 -15.42 23.22 -35.66
C LYS A 88 -14.11 23.75 -36.24
N GLN A 89 -13.89 25.06 -36.22
CA GLN A 89 -12.66 25.67 -36.70
C GLN A 89 -11.43 25.26 -35.87
N LEU A 90 -11.56 25.14 -34.54
CA LEU A 90 -10.49 24.66 -33.68
C LEU A 90 -10.21 23.17 -33.89
N GLU A 91 -11.24 22.35 -34.09
CA GLU A 91 -11.09 20.92 -34.48
C GLU A 91 -10.32 20.79 -35.79
N GLU A 92 -10.65 21.60 -36.81
CA GLU A 92 -9.93 21.61 -38.08
C GLU A 92 -8.46 22.04 -37.91
N ILE A 93 -8.18 23.07 -37.10
CA ILE A 93 -6.80 23.50 -36.81
C ILE A 93 -6.03 22.38 -36.10
N LEU A 94 -6.61 21.77 -35.07
CA LEU A 94 -5.96 20.73 -34.27
C LEU A 94 -5.72 19.44 -35.09
N ASN A 95 -6.67 19.06 -35.95
CA ASN A 95 -6.57 17.87 -36.81
C ASN A 95 -5.59 18.06 -37.98
N ASN A 96 -5.46 19.27 -38.52
CA ASN A 96 -4.61 19.55 -39.67
C ASN A 96 -3.16 19.90 -39.31
N MET A 97 -2.81 19.96 -38.01
CA MET A 97 -1.43 20.17 -37.58
C MET A 97 -0.55 18.97 -37.96
N LYS A 98 0.48 19.21 -38.79
CA LYS A 98 1.43 18.19 -39.24
C LYS A 98 2.37 17.73 -38.13
N GLU A 99 2.70 18.62 -37.19
CA GLU A 99 3.55 18.35 -36.04
C GLU A 99 2.71 18.31 -34.77
N LYS A 100 3.20 17.59 -33.74
CA LYS A 100 2.58 17.59 -32.41
C LYS A 100 2.45 19.04 -31.93
N PRO A 101 1.27 19.46 -31.41
CA PRO A 101 1.09 20.83 -30.95
C PRO A 101 2.06 21.14 -29.80
N ASP A 102 2.61 22.35 -29.81
CA ASP A 102 3.34 22.85 -28.65
C ASP A 102 2.44 22.83 -27.41
N VAL A 103 2.88 22.12 -26.36
CA VAL A 103 2.08 21.87 -25.17
C VAL A 103 1.68 23.19 -24.50
N GLY A 104 2.59 24.17 -24.44
CA GLY A 104 2.32 25.47 -23.83
C GLY A 104 1.19 26.22 -24.55
N THR A 105 1.26 26.26 -25.88
CA THR A 105 0.24 26.89 -26.74
C THR A 105 -1.11 26.16 -26.64
N LEU A 106 -1.10 24.83 -26.63
CA LEU A 106 -2.30 24.01 -26.48
C LEU A 106 -3.00 24.26 -25.15
N LEU A 107 -2.25 24.21 -24.05
CA LEU A 107 -2.79 24.42 -22.70
C LEU A 107 -3.30 25.84 -22.50
N LEU A 108 -2.60 26.85 -23.04
CA LEU A 108 -3.04 28.23 -22.97
C LEU A 108 -4.37 28.44 -23.73
N ALA A 109 -4.48 27.89 -24.94
CA ALA A 109 -5.71 27.96 -25.72
C ALA A 109 -6.88 27.26 -25.00
N LEU A 110 -6.65 26.07 -24.43
CA LEU A 110 -7.65 25.34 -23.63
C LEU A 110 -8.07 26.15 -22.39
N GLN A 111 -7.12 26.69 -21.63
CA GLN A 111 -7.42 27.49 -20.45
C GLN A 111 -8.32 28.70 -20.80
N ARG A 112 -7.98 29.44 -21.86
CA ARG A 112 -8.80 30.57 -22.34
C ARG A 112 -10.19 30.13 -22.79
N THR A 113 -10.30 28.93 -23.35
CA THR A 113 -11.58 28.33 -23.74
C THR A 113 -12.45 28.05 -22.52
N LEU A 114 -11.89 27.43 -21.48
CA LEU A 114 -12.60 27.11 -20.23
C LEU A 114 -13.05 28.38 -19.50
N GLU A 115 -12.16 29.38 -19.38
CA GLU A 115 -12.50 30.69 -18.81
C GLU A 115 -13.69 31.33 -19.54
N PHE A 116 -13.69 31.27 -20.88
CA PHE A 116 -14.79 31.79 -21.69
C PHE A 116 -16.10 31.01 -21.52
N GLU A 117 -16.05 29.67 -21.50
CA GLU A 117 -17.23 28.83 -21.27
C GLU A 117 -17.86 29.08 -19.91
N ASP A 118 -17.03 29.25 -18.88
CA ASP A 118 -17.47 29.56 -17.53
C ASP A 118 -18.12 30.94 -17.46
N GLU A 119 -17.55 31.96 -18.11
CA GLU A 119 -18.18 33.27 -18.24
C GLU A 119 -19.55 33.21 -18.93
N LEU A 120 -19.70 32.40 -19.99
CA LEU A 120 -20.99 32.22 -20.66
C LEU A 120 -22.00 31.48 -19.77
N ALA A 121 -21.54 30.44 -19.07
CA ALA A 121 -22.36 29.69 -18.13
C ALA A 121 -22.84 30.56 -16.96
N GLU A 122 -21.99 31.44 -16.42
CA GLU A 122 -22.39 32.41 -15.38
C GLU A 122 -23.31 33.50 -15.93
N LYS A 123 -23.06 33.99 -17.16
CA LYS A 123 -23.84 35.07 -17.78
C LYS A 123 -25.27 34.64 -18.12
N PHE A 124 -25.46 33.40 -18.56
CA PHE A 124 -26.75 32.91 -19.05
C PHE A 124 -27.40 31.84 -18.15
N GLY A 125 -26.64 31.20 -17.27
CA GLY A 125 -27.15 30.31 -16.23
C GLY A 125 -27.63 31.12 -15.04
N GLY A 126 -28.96 31.15 -14.83
CA GLY A 126 -29.53 31.73 -13.62
C GLY A 126 -28.88 31.09 -12.39
N GLY A 127 -28.14 31.88 -11.62
CA GLY A 127 -27.13 31.39 -10.68
C GLY A 127 -27.62 30.31 -9.72
N ALA A 128 -27.07 29.10 -9.84
CA ALA A 128 -26.85 28.15 -8.75
C ALA A 128 -25.96 26.98 -9.23
N GLN A 129 -24.99 26.64 -8.36
CA GLN A 129 -24.18 25.41 -8.30
C GLN A 129 -22.97 25.29 -9.25
N GLY A 130 -21.79 25.32 -8.62
CA GLY A 130 -20.49 25.04 -9.25
C GLY A 130 -19.29 25.46 -8.40
N LYS A 131 -19.46 26.42 -7.48
CA LYS A 131 -18.44 26.76 -6.48
C LYS A 131 -18.69 25.96 -5.21
N GLU A 132 -18.03 24.80 -5.07
CA GLU A 132 -17.64 24.20 -3.79
C GLU A 132 -17.04 22.79 -4.01
N ILE A 133 -15.88 22.65 -4.67
CA ILE A 133 -15.01 21.45 -4.54
C ILE A 133 -13.54 21.84 -4.77
N GLY A 134 -13.08 22.94 -4.15
CA GLY A 134 -11.71 23.45 -4.34
C GLY A 134 -10.86 23.49 -3.08
N ASN A 135 -11.49 23.42 -1.90
CA ASN A 135 -10.82 23.67 -0.62
C ASN A 135 -10.41 22.39 0.14
N ASP A 136 -10.87 21.21 -0.27
CA ASP A 136 -10.61 19.96 0.47
C ASP A 136 -9.23 19.32 0.17
N ILE A 137 -8.36 19.99 -0.59
CA ILE A 137 -7.01 19.49 -0.94
C ILE A 137 -5.95 19.97 0.08
N GLU A 138 -6.29 20.86 1.01
CA GLU A 138 -5.32 21.45 1.95
C GLU A 138 -4.96 20.57 3.15
N GLU A 139 -5.69 19.47 3.41
CA GLU A 139 -5.54 18.72 4.66
C GLU A 139 -4.70 17.43 4.56
N ILE A 140 -3.70 17.40 3.68
CA ILE A 140 -2.70 16.32 3.69
C ILE A 140 -1.29 16.91 3.52
N GLY A 141 -0.70 17.33 4.64
CA GLY A 141 0.73 17.63 4.80
C GLY A 141 1.09 19.12 4.89
N ARG A 142 0.99 19.70 6.09
CA ARG A 142 1.59 21.02 6.40
C ARG A 142 3.12 20.92 6.33
N GLY A 143 3.72 21.81 5.53
CA GLY A 143 5.16 22.04 5.45
C GLY A 143 5.45 23.17 4.46
N GLU A 144 5.80 24.34 4.99
CA GLU A 144 5.99 25.59 4.27
C GLU A 144 7.28 25.60 3.43
N THR A 145 7.21 26.17 2.22
CA THR A 145 8.14 27.16 1.60
C THR A 145 7.95 27.18 0.09
N GLY A 146 6.97 27.96 -0.37
CA GLY A 146 6.66 28.15 -1.78
C GLY A 146 7.33 29.40 -2.35
N GLN A 147 8.64 29.35 -2.65
CA GLN A 147 9.35 30.52 -3.20
C GLN A 147 9.21 30.67 -4.73
N ASN A 148 8.79 29.64 -5.48
CA ASN A 148 8.83 29.69 -6.96
C ASN A 148 7.49 30.02 -7.65
N VAL A 149 6.38 30.12 -6.90
CA VAL A 149 5.05 30.45 -7.45
C VAL A 149 4.78 31.96 -7.49
N SER A 150 5.56 32.75 -6.75
CA SER A 150 5.43 34.22 -6.72
C SER A 150 5.92 34.88 -8.02
N ASP A 151 6.98 34.35 -8.63
CA ASP A 151 7.66 35.02 -9.75
C ASP A 151 6.91 34.89 -11.09
N ILE A 152 6.18 33.79 -11.28
CA ILE A 152 5.30 33.64 -12.45
C ILE A 152 4.05 34.51 -12.25
N ARG A 153 3.46 34.52 -11.04
CA ARG A 153 2.27 35.33 -10.75
C ARG A 153 2.51 36.85 -10.85
N LYS A 154 3.61 37.35 -10.27
CA LYS A 154 3.97 38.78 -10.29
C LYS A 154 4.29 39.30 -11.69
N LYS A 155 4.85 38.47 -12.57
CA LYS A 155 5.22 38.89 -13.93
C LYS A 155 4.00 39.16 -14.83
N TYR A 156 2.87 38.50 -14.55
CA TYR A 156 1.64 38.63 -15.34
C TYR A 156 0.61 39.58 -14.71
N GLU A 157 0.56 39.72 -13.38
CA GLU A 157 -0.26 40.75 -12.71
C GLU A 157 0.21 42.18 -13.05
N LYS A 158 1.54 42.39 -13.19
CA LYS A 158 2.12 43.70 -13.52
C LYS A 158 1.89 44.14 -14.98
N MET A 159 1.63 43.20 -15.90
CA MET A 159 1.22 43.52 -17.28
C MET A 159 -0.26 43.84 -17.41
N LEU A 160 -1.10 43.33 -16.50
CA LEU A 160 -2.54 43.62 -16.47
C LEU A 160 -2.85 44.97 -15.82
N ALA A 161 -2.08 45.39 -14.82
CA ALA A 161 -2.24 46.69 -14.16
C ALA A 161 -1.87 47.90 -15.05
N ALA A 162 -1.03 47.71 -16.08
CA ALA A 162 -0.61 48.79 -16.98
C ALA A 162 -1.65 49.16 -18.07
N HIS A 163 -2.81 48.51 -18.11
CA HIS A 163 -3.88 48.77 -19.09
C HIS A 163 -5.25 49.07 -18.45
N GLN A 164 -5.29 49.28 -17.13
CA GLN A 164 -6.49 49.75 -16.42
C GLN A 164 -6.14 50.98 -15.58
N ASP A 165 -6.07 52.13 -16.24
CA ASP A 165 -6.33 53.40 -15.58
C ASP A 165 -7.29 54.22 -16.43
N ASN A 166 -8.59 54.03 -16.16
CA ASN A 166 -9.63 55.07 -16.09
C ASN A 166 -11.03 54.44 -16.09
N GLY A 167 -11.86 54.88 -15.14
CA GLY A 167 -13.32 54.78 -15.22
C GLY A 167 -13.96 53.89 -14.16
N SER A 168 -14.07 54.42 -12.94
CA SER A 168 -15.13 54.04 -12.00
C SER A 168 -16.49 54.53 -12.53
N GLU A 169 -17.46 53.63 -12.74
CA GLU A 169 -18.89 53.94 -12.56
C GLU A 169 -19.79 52.68 -12.52
N GLU A 170 -20.59 52.64 -11.44
CA GLU A 170 -21.92 52.04 -11.22
C GLU A 170 -22.27 50.59 -11.61
N LYS A 171 -22.45 49.78 -10.56
CA LYS A 171 -23.29 48.57 -10.53
C LYS A 171 -24.77 48.96 -10.47
N LYS A 172 -25.53 48.75 -11.56
CA LYS A 172 -26.98 48.48 -11.49
C LYS A 172 -27.51 47.86 -12.79
N GLY A 173 -28.19 46.70 -12.67
CA GLY A 173 -29.06 46.14 -13.69
C GLY A 173 -28.51 44.95 -14.47
N ASN A 174 -28.42 43.76 -13.88
CA ASN A 174 -28.07 42.53 -14.63
C ASN A 174 -29.02 41.35 -14.35
N LYS A 175 -30.29 41.63 -14.01
CA LYS A 175 -31.32 40.61 -13.74
C LYS A 175 -32.21 40.27 -14.96
N GLU A 176 -32.06 40.98 -16.09
CA GLU A 176 -32.98 40.90 -17.24
C GLU A 176 -32.54 39.94 -18.36
N LEU A 177 -31.34 39.32 -18.26
CA LEU A 177 -30.77 38.45 -19.30
C LEU A 177 -30.85 36.94 -18.98
N SER A 178 -31.31 36.59 -17.78
CA SER A 178 -31.44 35.19 -17.35
C SER A 178 -32.51 34.49 -18.19
N ALA A 179 -32.18 33.40 -18.87
CA ALA A 179 -33.14 32.55 -19.57
C ALA A 179 -33.65 31.47 -18.60
N PRO A 180 -34.84 31.62 -17.97
CA PRO A 180 -35.35 30.60 -17.07
C PRO A 180 -35.83 29.43 -17.96
N GLY A 181 -35.11 28.31 -17.91
CA GLY A 181 -35.54 27.05 -18.54
C GLY A 181 -34.86 26.66 -19.86
N ALA A 182 -33.78 27.32 -20.30
CA ALA A 182 -33.14 26.98 -21.58
C ALA A 182 -32.18 25.77 -21.56
N GLY A 183 -31.85 25.21 -20.40
CA GLY A 183 -31.21 23.88 -20.24
C GLY A 183 -29.85 23.63 -20.92
N PHE A 184 -29.31 24.59 -21.68
CA PHE A 184 -28.06 24.40 -22.42
C PHE A 184 -26.84 24.63 -21.53
N ASN A 185 -25.93 23.67 -21.53
CA ASN A 185 -24.66 23.78 -20.82
C ASN A 185 -23.57 24.33 -21.75
N PHE A 186 -23.01 25.49 -21.41
CA PHE A 186 -21.85 26.05 -22.13
C PHE A 186 -20.54 25.38 -21.75
N ARG A 187 -20.43 24.73 -20.58
CA ARG A 187 -19.22 24.00 -20.19
C ARG A 187 -19.02 22.81 -21.12
N GLY A 188 -17.85 22.68 -21.73
CA GLY A 188 -17.50 21.57 -22.61
C GLY A 188 -17.85 21.77 -24.08
N ILE A 189 -18.55 22.85 -24.48
CA ILE A 189 -19.04 23.00 -25.85
C ILE A 189 -17.92 23.16 -26.88
N VAL A 190 -16.90 23.94 -26.55
CA VAL A 190 -15.67 24.15 -27.32
C VAL A 190 -14.53 23.34 -26.73
N SER A 191 -14.32 23.38 -25.42
CA SER A 191 -13.16 22.75 -24.75
C SER A 191 -13.04 21.24 -25.00
N SER A 192 -14.14 20.55 -25.27
CA SER A 192 -14.12 19.12 -25.64
C SER A 192 -13.33 18.80 -26.91
N CYS A 193 -13.12 19.76 -27.83
CA CYS A 193 -12.30 19.50 -29.03
C CYS A 193 -10.80 19.36 -28.74
N PHE A 194 -10.34 19.82 -27.58
CA PHE A 194 -8.93 19.73 -27.20
C PHE A 194 -8.56 18.33 -26.67
N GLU A 195 -9.53 17.59 -26.14
CA GLU A 195 -9.31 16.32 -25.43
C GLU A 195 -8.52 15.28 -26.24
N PRO A 196 -8.78 15.04 -27.54
CA PRO A 196 -8.01 14.08 -28.34
C PRO A 196 -6.53 14.44 -28.50
N HIS A 197 -6.18 15.71 -28.29
CA HIS A 197 -4.83 16.24 -28.49
C HIS A 197 -4.06 16.42 -27.17
N LEU A 198 -4.68 16.18 -26.01
CA LEU A 198 -4.02 16.30 -24.70
C LEU A 198 -3.05 15.14 -24.38
N THR A 199 -2.91 14.15 -25.24
CA THR A 199 -1.91 13.07 -25.07
C THR A 199 -0.49 13.61 -24.94
N VAL A 200 -0.14 14.67 -25.68
CA VAL A 200 1.20 15.30 -25.60
C VAL A 200 1.46 15.96 -24.24
N TYR A 201 0.42 16.42 -23.56
CA TYR A 201 0.51 16.94 -22.20
C TYR A 201 0.80 15.80 -21.21
N ILE A 202 0.12 14.65 -21.37
CA ILE A 202 0.36 13.47 -20.53
C ILE A 202 1.78 12.92 -20.71
N GLU A 203 2.28 12.84 -21.95
CA GLU A 203 3.66 12.44 -22.23
C GLU A 203 4.69 13.37 -21.55
N LEU A 204 4.44 14.69 -21.58
CA LEU A 204 5.31 15.67 -20.92
C LEU A 204 5.28 15.55 -19.39
N GLU A 205 4.09 15.39 -18.80
CA GLU A 205 3.93 15.21 -17.35
C GLU A 205 4.60 13.91 -16.88
N GLU A 206 4.44 12.80 -17.63
CA GLU A 206 5.12 11.54 -17.31
C GLU A 206 6.64 11.68 -17.32
N LYS A 207 7.20 12.27 -18.38
CA LYS A 207 8.64 12.53 -18.47
C LYS A 207 9.12 13.38 -17.30
N THR A 208 8.42 14.48 -17.03
CA THR A 208 8.75 15.41 -15.94
C THR A 208 8.68 14.72 -14.56
N LEU A 209 7.67 13.89 -14.32
CA LEU A 209 7.51 13.14 -13.08
C LEU A 209 8.60 12.09 -12.90
N MET A 210 9.00 11.38 -13.96
CA MET A 210 10.11 10.44 -13.92
C MET A 210 11.45 11.12 -13.63
N GLU A 211 11.74 12.24 -14.29
CA GLU A 211 12.97 13.02 -14.05
C GLU A 211 13.03 13.52 -12.59
N ASN A 212 11.91 14.02 -12.07
CA ASN A 212 11.82 14.42 -10.66
C ASN A 212 12.00 13.22 -9.71
N LEU A 213 11.39 12.07 -10.02
CA LEU A 213 11.57 10.84 -9.24
C LEU A 213 13.04 10.43 -9.18
N GLU A 214 13.74 10.42 -10.31
CA GLU A 214 15.16 10.07 -10.37
C GLU A 214 16.01 11.03 -9.55
N LYS A 215 15.75 12.33 -9.68
CA LYS A 215 16.41 13.37 -8.89
C LYS A 215 16.17 13.19 -7.38
N LEU A 216 14.93 12.97 -6.96
CA LEU A 216 14.58 12.75 -5.54
C LEU A 216 15.31 11.53 -4.96
N VAL A 217 15.39 10.44 -5.70
CA VAL A 217 16.08 9.21 -5.27
C VAL A 217 17.60 9.40 -5.22
N GLN A 218 18.15 10.26 -6.08
CA GLN A 218 19.59 10.58 -6.11
C GLN A 218 20.00 11.52 -4.98
N GLU A 219 19.15 12.51 -4.66
CA GLU A 219 19.39 13.50 -3.61
C GLU A 219 19.06 12.96 -2.21
N GLU A 220 18.33 11.84 -2.11
CA GLU A 220 18.03 11.21 -0.83
C GLU A 220 19.32 10.78 -0.10
N THR A 221 19.45 11.19 1.15
CA THR A 221 20.63 10.93 1.99
C THR A 221 20.65 9.50 2.52
N TRP A 222 19.47 8.88 2.67
CA TRP A 222 19.26 7.57 3.30
C TRP A 222 19.69 7.52 4.77
N ASP A 223 19.98 8.67 5.36
CA ASP A 223 20.34 8.86 6.76
C ASP A 223 19.43 9.96 7.30
N ILE A 224 18.68 9.70 8.37
CA ILE A 224 17.83 10.73 9.00
C ILE A 224 18.29 10.98 10.44
N GLU A 225 18.41 12.28 10.73
CA GLU A 225 18.70 12.86 12.03
C GLU A 225 17.61 12.52 13.05
N GLU A 226 18.04 12.18 14.27
CA GLU A 226 17.16 11.85 15.39
C GLU A 226 16.20 13.01 15.69
N GLY A 227 14.91 12.88 15.33
CA GLY A 227 13.89 13.91 15.59
C GLY A 227 12.81 14.10 14.53
N SER A 228 12.91 13.46 13.34
CA SER A 228 11.83 13.50 12.35
C SER A 228 10.59 12.73 12.84
N GLN A 229 9.46 13.42 12.96
CA GLN A 229 8.23 12.91 13.60
C GLN A 229 7.67 11.61 12.98
N ASN A 230 7.99 11.30 11.73
CA ASN A 230 7.37 10.17 11.01
C ASN A 230 8.34 9.04 10.62
N ASN A 231 9.65 9.15 10.89
CA ASN A 231 10.65 8.16 10.45
C ASN A 231 10.49 7.72 8.96
N VAL A 232 10.13 8.66 8.08
CA VAL A 232 9.82 8.44 6.66
C VAL A 232 10.82 9.23 5.80
N LEU A 233 11.21 8.67 4.65
CA LEU A 233 12.12 9.26 3.68
C LEU A 233 11.51 10.52 3.05
N SER A 234 12.33 11.55 2.92
CA SER A 234 11.90 12.86 2.40
C SER A 234 11.45 12.76 0.94
N SER A 235 12.10 11.92 0.14
CA SER A 235 11.75 11.65 -1.27
C SER A 235 10.32 11.16 -1.44
N SER A 236 9.82 10.33 -0.52
CA SER A 236 8.43 9.84 -0.57
C SER A 236 7.42 10.98 -0.40
N MET A 237 7.64 11.87 0.58
CA MET A 237 6.76 13.01 0.84
C MET A 237 6.79 14.00 -0.33
N GLN A 238 8.00 14.30 -0.84
CA GLN A 238 8.17 15.21 -1.96
C GLN A 238 7.54 14.65 -3.25
N LEU A 239 7.65 13.34 -3.50
CA LEU A 239 7.03 12.70 -4.67
C LEU A 239 5.51 12.90 -4.67
N PHE A 240 4.84 12.67 -3.54
CA PHE A 240 3.40 12.90 -3.42
C PHE A 240 3.02 14.38 -3.54
N LEU A 241 3.86 15.31 -3.08
CA LEU A 241 3.63 16.75 -3.29
C LEU A 241 3.68 17.12 -4.78
N ILE A 242 4.62 16.56 -5.54
CA ILE A 242 4.74 16.79 -6.98
C ILE A 242 3.55 16.18 -7.72
N ILE A 243 3.14 14.96 -7.37
CA ILE A 243 1.95 14.30 -7.92
C ILE A 243 0.68 15.12 -7.64
N LYS A 244 0.47 15.58 -6.40
CA LYS A 244 -0.68 16.44 -6.04
C LYS A 244 -0.68 17.74 -6.85
N ARG A 245 0.48 18.36 -7.07
CA ARG A 245 0.59 19.56 -7.90
C ARG A 245 0.22 19.26 -9.36
N SER A 246 0.64 18.12 -9.89
CA SER A 246 0.28 17.65 -11.24
C SER A 246 -1.22 17.38 -11.35
N LEU A 247 -1.82 16.73 -10.36
CA LEU A 247 -3.26 16.47 -10.28
C LEU A 247 -4.05 17.78 -10.30
N LYS A 248 -3.68 18.75 -9.45
CA LYS A 248 -4.34 20.05 -9.38
C LYS A 248 -4.27 20.84 -10.70
N ARG A 249 -3.14 20.76 -11.41
CA ARG A 249 -3.02 21.38 -12.74
C ARG A 249 -3.96 20.71 -13.75
N CYS A 250 -3.97 19.38 -13.81
CA CYS A 250 -4.78 18.65 -14.79
C CYS A 250 -6.28 18.75 -14.52
N SER A 251 -6.71 18.67 -13.26
CA SER A 251 -8.14 18.75 -12.90
C SER A 251 -8.76 20.12 -13.17
N ALA A 252 -7.95 21.18 -13.23
CA ALA A 252 -8.36 22.51 -13.66
C ALA A 252 -8.58 22.59 -15.19
N LEU A 253 -7.99 21.68 -15.97
CA LEU A 253 -8.10 21.64 -17.43
C LEU A 253 -9.20 20.69 -17.89
N THR A 254 -9.30 19.51 -17.28
CA THR A 254 -10.26 18.48 -17.70
C THR A 254 -10.47 17.46 -16.58
N LYS A 255 -11.67 16.88 -16.55
CA LYS A 255 -12.08 15.81 -15.63
C LYS A 255 -12.36 14.48 -16.35
N ASN A 256 -12.08 14.42 -17.65
CA ASN A 256 -12.39 13.30 -18.53
C ASN A 256 -11.20 12.32 -18.66
N GLN A 257 -11.06 11.72 -19.85
CA GLN A 257 -10.05 10.72 -20.21
C GLN A 257 -8.62 11.18 -19.94
N THR A 258 -8.28 12.45 -20.14
CA THR A 258 -6.93 12.98 -19.90
C THR A 258 -6.56 12.88 -18.42
N LEU A 259 -7.46 13.22 -17.50
CA LEU A 259 -7.21 13.06 -16.06
C LEU A 259 -7.06 11.58 -15.69
N PHE A 260 -7.85 10.71 -16.29
CA PHE A 260 -7.70 9.26 -16.12
C PHE A 260 -6.33 8.76 -16.62
N ASN A 261 -5.88 9.22 -17.78
CA ASN A 261 -4.58 8.88 -18.33
C ASN A 261 -3.45 9.38 -17.44
N LEU A 262 -3.57 10.58 -16.86
CA LEU A 262 -2.62 11.11 -15.89
C LEU A 262 -2.60 10.27 -14.60
N PHE A 263 -3.77 9.82 -14.13
CA PHE A 263 -3.84 8.88 -13.02
C PHE A 263 -3.05 7.59 -13.31
N LYS A 264 -3.15 7.03 -14.52
CA LYS A 264 -2.33 5.88 -14.93
C LYS A 264 -0.83 6.19 -14.91
N VAL A 265 -0.43 7.41 -15.26
CA VAL A 265 0.96 7.86 -15.09
C VAL A 265 1.35 7.84 -13.61
N PHE A 266 0.53 8.39 -12.71
CA PHE A 266 0.82 8.36 -11.26
C PHE A 266 1.04 6.93 -10.75
N GLN A 267 0.24 5.96 -11.21
CA GLN A 267 0.45 4.54 -10.89
C GLN A 267 1.85 4.07 -11.33
N ARG A 268 2.25 4.35 -12.58
CA ARG A 268 3.57 3.98 -13.10
C ARG A 268 4.71 4.62 -12.29
N ILE A 269 4.60 5.90 -11.95
CA ILE A 269 5.61 6.62 -11.16
C ILE A 269 5.75 6.01 -9.76
N LEU A 270 4.63 5.72 -9.08
CA LEU A 270 4.66 5.13 -7.74
C LEU A 270 5.22 3.70 -7.75
N LYS A 271 4.87 2.87 -8.76
CA LYS A 271 5.48 1.54 -8.95
C LYS A 271 6.98 1.63 -9.22
N ALA A 272 7.41 2.61 -10.01
CA ALA A 272 8.83 2.87 -10.24
C ALA A 272 9.54 3.25 -8.93
N TYR A 273 8.93 4.09 -8.09
CA TYR A 273 9.49 4.43 -6.78
C TYR A 273 9.59 3.20 -5.86
N ALA A 274 8.55 2.37 -5.78
CA ALA A 274 8.59 1.09 -5.04
C ALA A 274 9.75 0.19 -5.52
N THR A 275 9.97 0.12 -6.83
CA THR A 275 11.09 -0.62 -7.43
C THR A 275 12.45 -0.04 -7.01
N LYS A 276 12.59 1.29 -6.93
CA LYS A 276 13.82 1.94 -6.45
C LYS A 276 14.08 1.65 -4.97
N LEU A 277 13.04 1.68 -4.13
CA LEU A 277 13.13 1.29 -2.71
C LEU A 277 13.57 -0.17 -2.57
N PHE A 278 12.94 -1.08 -3.32
CA PHE A 278 13.30 -2.50 -3.32
C PHE A 278 14.76 -2.73 -3.74
N ALA A 279 15.23 -2.01 -4.77
CA ALA A 279 16.58 -2.15 -5.29
C ALA A 279 17.66 -1.67 -4.29
N ARG A 280 17.30 -0.83 -3.32
CA ARG A 280 18.19 -0.33 -2.26
C ARG A 280 18.40 -1.31 -1.12
N LEU A 281 17.58 -2.34 -1.00
CA LEU A 281 17.75 -3.35 0.03
C LEU A 281 19.06 -4.13 -0.17
N PRO A 282 19.82 -4.42 0.91
CA PRO A 282 20.99 -5.27 0.84
C PRO A 282 20.66 -6.62 0.19
N LYS A 283 21.46 -7.01 -0.79
CA LYS A 283 21.31 -8.30 -1.49
C LYS A 283 22.27 -9.30 -0.87
N GLY A 284 21.80 -10.52 -0.65
CA GLY A 284 22.67 -11.62 -0.26
C GLY A 284 23.68 -11.94 -1.35
N GLY A 285 24.80 -12.56 -0.98
CA GLY A 285 25.70 -13.17 -1.95
C GLY A 285 24.90 -14.12 -2.84
N THR A 286 24.96 -13.93 -4.15
CA THR A 286 24.30 -14.80 -5.14
C THR A 286 25.33 -15.26 -6.15
N GLY A 287 25.28 -16.54 -6.52
CA GLY A 287 26.13 -17.12 -7.57
C GLY A 287 26.94 -18.33 -7.12
N ILE A 288 27.64 -18.95 -8.08
CA ILE A 288 28.36 -20.22 -7.90
C ILE A 288 29.37 -20.16 -6.75
N VAL A 289 30.06 -19.02 -6.60
CA VAL A 289 31.04 -18.81 -5.51
C VAL A 289 30.34 -18.76 -4.15
N ALA A 290 29.20 -18.08 -4.04
CA ALA A 290 28.44 -18.01 -2.79
C ALA A 290 27.85 -19.38 -2.40
N ALA A 291 27.37 -20.15 -3.38
CA ALA A 291 26.93 -21.53 -3.16
C ALA A 291 28.07 -22.45 -2.72
N ALA A 292 29.25 -22.31 -3.32
CA ALA A 292 30.43 -23.13 -2.99
C ALA A 292 31.04 -22.80 -1.61
N THR A 293 30.95 -21.54 -1.16
CA THR A 293 31.46 -21.11 0.15
C THR A 293 30.41 -21.16 1.26
N GLY A 294 29.17 -21.55 0.97
CA GLY A 294 28.05 -21.52 1.92
C GLY A 294 27.59 -20.10 2.29
N MET A 295 27.96 -19.10 1.49
CA MET A 295 27.55 -17.70 1.64
C MET A 295 26.26 -17.36 0.87
N ASP A 296 25.69 -18.34 0.15
CA ASP A 296 24.46 -18.16 -0.61
C ASP A 296 23.32 -17.77 0.34
N GLY A 297 22.73 -16.59 0.12
CA GLY A 297 21.69 -16.04 0.98
C GLY A 297 22.17 -15.36 2.27
N GLN A 298 23.48 -15.28 2.56
CA GLN A 298 23.99 -14.48 3.68
C GLN A 298 23.86 -12.99 3.36
N ILE A 299 23.01 -12.30 4.10
CA ILE A 299 22.82 -10.85 4.01
C ILE A 299 23.59 -10.23 5.16
N LYS A 300 24.69 -9.55 4.87
CA LYS A 300 25.41 -8.77 5.88
C LYS A 300 24.77 -7.40 5.97
N THR A 301 24.22 -7.08 7.14
CA THR A 301 23.67 -5.76 7.46
C THR A 301 24.57 -5.07 8.48
N SER A 302 25.01 -3.84 8.16
CA SER A 302 25.57 -2.92 9.14
C SER A 302 24.45 -2.25 9.95
N ASP A 303 24.81 -1.60 11.05
CA ASP A 303 23.83 -0.85 11.87
C ASP A 303 23.21 0.31 11.07
N ARG A 304 23.96 0.86 10.10
CA ARG A 304 23.42 1.83 9.14
C ARG A 304 22.38 1.19 8.23
N ASP A 305 22.67 0.01 7.67
CA ASP A 305 21.72 -0.69 6.79
C ASP A 305 20.43 -1.03 7.52
N GLU A 306 20.50 -1.44 8.78
CA GLU A 306 19.32 -1.72 9.60
C GLU A 306 18.41 -0.49 9.73
N ARG A 307 19.00 0.68 10.01
CA ARG A 307 18.25 1.95 10.05
C ARG A 307 17.63 2.26 8.70
N VAL A 308 18.40 2.18 7.61
CA VAL A 308 17.91 2.45 6.25
C VAL A 308 16.72 1.55 5.90
N ILE A 309 16.80 0.25 6.22
CA ILE A 309 15.71 -0.68 5.95
C ILE A 309 14.44 -0.30 6.75
N CYS A 310 14.57 0.14 8.00
CA CYS A 310 13.43 0.65 8.77
C CYS A 310 12.78 1.89 8.12
N TYR A 311 13.60 2.83 7.63
CA TYR A 311 13.08 3.99 6.88
C TYR A 311 12.38 3.58 5.59
N ILE A 312 12.88 2.57 4.88
CA ILE A 312 12.22 2.02 3.70
C ILE A 312 10.86 1.42 4.06
N VAL A 313 10.76 0.66 5.16
CA VAL A 313 9.48 0.10 5.64
C VAL A 313 8.47 1.21 5.91
N ASN A 314 8.84 2.21 6.71
CA ASN A 314 7.94 3.31 7.08
C ASN A 314 7.53 4.15 5.85
N SER A 315 8.46 4.37 4.92
CA SER A 315 8.18 5.12 3.69
C SER A 315 7.26 4.35 2.75
N ALA A 316 7.44 3.03 2.65
CA ALA A 316 6.55 2.18 1.88
C ALA A 316 5.15 2.12 2.51
N GLU A 317 5.02 2.09 3.84
CA GLU A 317 3.74 2.22 4.53
C GLU A 317 3.07 3.57 4.24
N TYR A 318 3.81 4.66 4.35
CA TYR A 318 3.33 5.99 4.01
C TYR A 318 2.82 6.03 2.56
N CYS A 319 3.60 5.51 1.62
CA CYS A 319 3.22 5.45 0.21
C CYS A 319 1.99 4.57 -0.04
N HIS A 320 1.89 3.42 0.61
CA HIS A 320 0.72 2.54 0.55
C HIS A 320 -0.55 3.28 0.99
N LYS A 321 -0.49 3.96 2.15
CA LYS A 321 -1.64 4.70 2.68
C LYS A 321 -2.00 5.89 1.79
N THR A 322 -1.03 6.74 1.47
CA THR A 322 -1.27 7.96 0.68
C THR A 322 -1.65 7.66 -0.77
N ALA A 323 -1.23 6.52 -1.35
CA ALA A 323 -1.73 6.08 -2.66
C ALA A 323 -3.24 5.79 -2.62
N GLY A 324 -3.75 5.18 -1.54
CA GLY A 324 -5.18 4.97 -1.34
C GLY A 324 -5.95 6.28 -1.20
N GLU A 325 -5.47 7.19 -0.34
CA GLU A 325 -6.06 8.54 -0.17
C GLU A 325 -6.07 9.33 -1.49
N LEU A 326 -5.01 9.19 -2.30
CA LEU A 326 -4.93 9.80 -3.62
C LEU A 326 -5.98 9.25 -4.59
N ALA A 327 -6.21 7.93 -4.60
CA ALA A 327 -7.26 7.31 -5.41
C ALA A 327 -8.63 7.87 -5.03
N GLU A 328 -8.97 7.88 -3.74
CA GLU A 328 -10.24 8.45 -3.25
C GLU A 328 -10.43 9.91 -3.66
N SER A 329 -9.36 10.72 -3.56
CA SER A 329 -9.38 12.12 -3.98
C SER A 329 -9.64 12.25 -5.48
N ILE A 330 -9.01 11.42 -6.32
CA ILE A 330 -9.20 11.44 -7.77
C ILE A 330 -10.61 10.97 -8.15
N SER A 331 -11.13 9.91 -7.52
CA SER A 331 -12.49 9.40 -7.75
C SER A 331 -13.56 10.46 -7.47
N LYS A 332 -13.34 11.37 -6.50
CA LYS A 332 -14.24 12.48 -6.20
C LYS A 332 -14.21 13.61 -7.24
N ILE A 333 -13.11 13.73 -8.01
CA ILE A 333 -12.88 14.85 -8.94
C ILE A 333 -13.19 14.45 -10.39
N ILE A 334 -12.92 13.21 -10.76
CA ILE A 334 -13.05 12.70 -12.13
C ILE A 334 -14.53 12.47 -12.51
N GLU A 335 -14.82 12.44 -13.81
CA GLU A 335 -16.16 12.12 -14.30
C GLU A 335 -16.65 10.74 -13.82
N PRO A 336 -17.95 10.59 -13.49
CA PRO A 336 -18.50 9.36 -12.90
C PRO A 336 -18.21 8.08 -13.70
N ASN A 337 -18.14 8.19 -15.03
CA ASN A 337 -17.84 7.07 -15.92
C ASN A 337 -16.46 6.42 -15.67
N PHE A 338 -15.53 7.17 -15.07
CA PHE A 338 -14.19 6.69 -14.75
C PHE A 338 -13.99 6.44 -13.25
N ALA A 339 -14.87 6.95 -12.38
CA ALA A 339 -14.68 6.92 -10.93
C ALA A 339 -14.48 5.50 -10.38
N ASP A 340 -15.26 4.53 -10.86
CA ASP A 340 -15.17 3.12 -10.44
C ASP A 340 -13.89 2.41 -10.96
N THR A 341 -13.20 3.00 -11.94
CA THR A 341 -11.97 2.45 -12.53
C THR A 341 -10.69 3.02 -11.89
N VAL A 342 -10.83 3.99 -10.99
CA VAL A 342 -9.73 4.58 -10.23
C VAL A 342 -9.41 3.65 -9.06
N ASP A 343 -8.41 2.80 -9.26
CA ASP A 343 -7.95 1.83 -8.27
C ASP A 343 -6.42 1.91 -8.10
N MET A 344 -5.96 1.96 -6.85
CA MET A 344 -4.55 1.95 -6.47
C MET A 344 -4.11 0.63 -5.81
N SER A 345 -4.96 -0.40 -5.79
CA SER A 345 -4.68 -1.68 -5.13
C SER A 345 -3.39 -2.34 -5.61
N GLU A 346 -3.11 -2.33 -6.92
CA GLU A 346 -1.85 -2.88 -7.44
C GLU A 346 -0.62 -2.10 -6.95
N VAL A 347 -0.72 -0.77 -6.85
CA VAL A 347 0.38 0.08 -6.36
C VAL A 347 0.60 -0.16 -4.86
N GLN A 348 -0.50 -0.29 -4.11
CA GLN A 348 -0.47 -0.65 -2.70
C GLN A 348 0.17 -2.02 -2.49
N ASP A 349 -0.22 -3.03 -3.27
CA ASP A 349 0.36 -4.38 -3.22
C ASP A 349 1.90 -4.34 -3.46
N GLU A 350 2.40 -3.51 -4.38
CA GLU A 350 3.85 -3.32 -4.59
C GLU A 350 4.55 -2.74 -3.35
N PHE A 351 3.97 -1.72 -2.70
CA PHE A 351 4.53 -1.19 -1.45
C PHE A 351 4.44 -2.19 -0.30
N SER A 352 3.37 -2.99 -0.19
CA SER A 352 3.28 -4.09 0.77
C SER A 352 4.35 -5.16 0.53
N ALA A 353 4.69 -5.43 -0.73
CA ALA A 353 5.78 -6.34 -1.08
C ALA A 353 7.15 -5.77 -0.65
N VAL A 354 7.38 -4.47 -0.84
CA VAL A 354 8.58 -3.77 -0.33
C VAL A 354 8.68 -3.88 1.18
N ILE A 355 7.60 -3.61 1.93
CA ILE A 355 7.55 -3.75 3.40
C ILE A 355 7.94 -5.17 3.82
N THR A 356 7.26 -6.17 3.25
CA THR A 356 7.48 -7.57 3.61
C THR A 356 8.91 -7.99 3.33
N LYS A 357 9.45 -7.66 2.15
CA LYS A 357 10.83 -7.98 1.79
C LYS A 357 11.84 -7.28 2.70
N SER A 358 11.59 -6.03 3.07
CA SER A 358 12.44 -5.24 3.96
C SER A 358 12.54 -5.87 5.35
N LEU A 359 11.40 -6.21 5.96
CA LEU A 359 11.35 -6.87 7.28
C LEU A 359 12.04 -8.24 7.25
N VAL A 360 11.82 -9.03 6.20
CA VAL A 360 12.52 -10.30 6.01
C VAL A 360 14.03 -10.09 5.85
N THR A 361 14.46 -9.02 5.18
CA THR A 361 15.89 -8.69 5.02
C THR A 361 16.55 -8.32 6.35
N LEU A 362 15.84 -7.61 7.25
CA LEU A 362 16.30 -7.37 8.62
C LEU A 362 16.51 -8.68 9.40
N VAL A 363 15.56 -9.62 9.30
CA VAL A 363 15.68 -10.93 9.97
C VAL A 363 16.91 -11.68 9.46
N HIS A 364 17.12 -11.76 8.14
CA HIS A 364 18.30 -12.41 7.56
C HIS A 364 19.62 -11.71 7.93
N GLY A 365 19.59 -10.37 8.04
CA GLY A 365 20.71 -9.57 8.51
C GLY A 365 21.15 -9.97 9.91
N LEU A 366 20.18 -10.03 10.83
CA LEU A 366 20.40 -10.42 12.21
C LEU A 366 20.82 -11.89 12.34
N GLU A 367 20.22 -12.79 11.56
CA GLU A 367 20.64 -14.20 11.47
C GLU A 367 22.11 -14.35 11.02
N THR A 368 22.53 -13.53 10.06
CA THR A 368 23.92 -13.57 9.55
C THR A 368 24.91 -13.11 10.63
N LYS A 369 24.52 -12.15 11.49
CA LYS A 369 25.30 -11.79 12.69
C LYS A 369 25.36 -12.97 13.68
N PHE A 370 24.25 -13.70 13.86
CA PHE A 370 24.19 -14.89 14.72
C PHE A 370 25.05 -16.07 14.22
N ASP A 371 25.23 -16.23 12.91
CA ASP A 371 26.02 -17.33 12.34
C ASP A 371 27.48 -17.33 12.85
N ALA A 372 28.05 -16.16 13.14
CA ALA A 372 29.39 -16.05 13.72
C ALA A 372 29.46 -16.67 15.12
N GLU A 373 28.48 -16.39 15.96
CA GLU A 373 28.37 -16.93 17.32
C GLU A 373 28.03 -18.43 17.30
N MET A 374 27.19 -18.85 16.36
CA MET A 374 26.90 -20.27 16.13
C MET A 374 28.16 -21.03 15.70
N ALA A 375 29.01 -20.44 14.87
CA ALA A 375 30.30 -21.02 14.51
C ALA A 375 31.24 -21.09 15.73
N ALA A 376 31.28 -20.04 16.57
CA ALA A 376 32.06 -20.03 17.81
C ALA A 376 31.62 -21.16 18.77
N MET A 377 30.32 -21.36 18.96
CA MET A 377 29.75 -22.46 19.76
C MET A 377 30.27 -23.83 19.30
N THR A 378 30.36 -24.09 17.99
CA THR A 378 30.85 -25.38 17.48
C THR A 378 32.35 -25.62 17.71
N ARG A 379 33.12 -24.56 17.99
CA ARG A 379 34.57 -24.63 18.25
C ARG A 379 34.90 -24.85 19.72
N VAL A 380 33.94 -24.67 20.62
CA VAL A 380 34.12 -24.94 22.05
C VAL A 380 34.44 -26.44 22.24
N PRO A 381 35.47 -26.79 23.03
CA PRO A 381 35.89 -28.17 23.22
C PRO A 381 34.98 -28.94 24.20
N TRP A 382 33.71 -29.14 23.82
CA TRP A 382 32.66 -29.76 24.66
C TRP A 382 33.00 -31.16 25.19
N ALA A 383 33.91 -31.88 24.54
CA ALA A 383 34.32 -33.23 24.96
C ALA A 383 35.32 -33.24 26.11
N THR A 384 36.14 -32.19 26.26
CA THR A 384 37.26 -32.13 27.23
C THR A 384 37.07 -31.04 28.27
N LEU A 385 35.85 -30.53 28.42
CA LEU A 385 35.52 -29.48 29.36
C LEU A 385 35.43 -30.07 30.76
N GLU A 386 36.35 -29.70 31.65
CA GLU A 386 36.47 -30.35 32.98
C GLU A 386 35.50 -29.77 34.02
N ASN A 387 35.24 -28.46 33.98
CA ASN A 387 34.45 -27.76 35.00
C ASN A 387 33.35 -26.94 34.35
N VAL A 388 32.17 -26.94 34.97
CA VAL A 388 31.07 -26.02 34.65
C VAL A 388 31.38 -24.66 35.28
N GLY A 389 31.24 -23.60 34.50
CA GLY A 389 31.49 -22.22 34.91
C GLY A 389 30.35 -21.29 34.51
N ASP A 390 30.68 -20.01 34.32
CA ASP A 390 29.74 -19.00 33.84
C ASP A 390 29.36 -19.22 32.37
N GLN A 391 28.45 -18.40 31.84
CA GLN A 391 28.00 -18.49 30.45
C GLN A 391 29.15 -18.37 29.44
N SER A 392 29.11 -19.19 28.39
CA SER A 392 30.12 -19.21 27.33
C SER A 392 30.17 -17.88 26.53
N GLU A 393 31.34 -17.58 25.95
CA GLU A 393 31.57 -16.33 25.20
C GLU A 393 30.57 -16.10 24.06
N TYR A 394 30.15 -17.15 23.36
CA TYR A 394 29.19 -17.02 22.26
C TYR A 394 27.80 -16.54 22.73
N VAL A 395 27.44 -16.82 23.99
CA VAL A 395 26.19 -16.33 24.60
C VAL A 395 26.27 -14.82 24.82
N ASN A 396 27.44 -14.32 25.26
CA ASN A 396 27.69 -12.89 25.39
C ASN A 396 27.62 -12.20 24.02
N GLY A 397 28.20 -12.81 22.98
CA GLY A 397 28.13 -12.32 21.60
C GLY A 397 26.68 -12.19 21.11
N ILE A 398 25.85 -13.23 21.32
CA ILE A 398 24.41 -13.20 21.01
C ILE A 398 23.72 -12.05 21.74
N ASN A 399 23.99 -11.88 23.04
CA ASN A 399 23.40 -10.80 23.83
C ASN A 399 23.79 -9.41 23.30
N MET A 400 25.06 -9.20 22.93
CA MET A 400 25.54 -7.94 22.37
C MET A 400 24.89 -7.60 21.02
N ILE A 401 24.74 -8.60 20.14
CA ILE A 401 24.07 -8.44 18.84
C ILE A 401 22.62 -7.98 19.04
N LEU A 402 21.89 -8.62 19.95
CA LEU A 402 20.50 -8.28 20.21
C LEU A 402 20.35 -6.93 20.93
N THR A 403 21.17 -6.67 21.95
CA THR A 403 21.15 -5.43 22.74
C THR A 403 21.49 -4.20 21.90
N SER A 404 22.32 -4.36 20.86
CA SER A 404 22.61 -3.27 19.90
C SER A 404 21.51 -3.07 18.87
N SER A 405 21.00 -4.15 18.26
CA SER A 405 20.11 -4.05 17.10
C SER A 405 18.64 -3.83 17.49
N ILE A 406 18.13 -4.57 18.48
CA ILE A 406 16.70 -4.62 18.81
C ILE A 406 16.12 -3.27 19.27
N PRO A 407 16.77 -2.48 20.14
CA PRO A 407 16.23 -1.16 20.53
C PRO A 407 16.08 -0.20 19.35
N VAL A 408 17.00 -0.25 18.39
CA VAL A 408 16.97 0.60 17.20
C VAL A 408 15.79 0.20 16.32
N LEU A 409 15.61 -1.10 16.06
CA LEU A 409 14.49 -1.60 15.27
C LEU A 409 13.13 -1.30 15.93
N GLY A 410 13.01 -1.54 17.23
CA GLY A 410 11.78 -1.26 17.99
C GLY A 410 11.47 0.23 18.13
N GLY A 411 12.48 1.11 18.09
CA GLY A 411 12.30 2.55 18.09
C GLY A 411 11.92 3.15 16.74
N LEU A 412 12.32 2.51 15.63
CA LEU A 412 12.08 3.02 14.28
C LEU A 412 10.84 2.43 13.61
N LEU A 413 10.50 1.17 13.89
CA LEU A 413 9.36 0.48 13.29
C LEU A 413 8.07 0.70 14.10
N SER A 414 6.93 0.69 13.41
CA SER A 414 5.63 0.66 14.10
C SER A 414 5.44 -0.66 14.87
N PRO A 415 4.63 -0.68 15.95
CA PRO A 415 4.39 -1.90 16.73
C PRO A 415 3.85 -3.09 15.91
N LEU A 416 3.16 -2.81 14.80
CA LEU A 416 2.65 -3.82 13.88
C LEU A 416 3.80 -4.51 13.12
N TYR A 417 4.68 -3.73 12.50
CA TYR A 417 5.80 -4.28 11.74
C TYR A 417 6.88 -4.86 12.62
N PHE A 418 7.10 -4.27 13.80
CA PHE A 418 8.01 -4.84 14.78
C PHE A 418 7.48 -6.20 15.28
N GLN A 419 6.18 -6.35 15.53
CA GLN A 419 5.61 -7.66 15.85
C GLN A 419 5.83 -8.69 14.72
N PHE A 420 5.59 -8.29 13.46
CA PHE A 420 5.84 -9.19 12.33
C PHE A 420 7.31 -9.62 12.25
N PHE A 421 8.23 -8.68 12.47
CA PHE A 421 9.67 -8.96 12.57
C PHE A 421 9.96 -9.97 13.69
N LEU A 422 9.39 -9.78 14.89
CA LEU A 422 9.56 -10.69 16.02
C LEU A 422 9.05 -12.11 15.72
N ASP A 423 7.86 -12.23 15.12
CA ASP A 423 7.29 -13.53 14.77
C ASP A 423 8.18 -14.30 13.79
N LYS A 424 8.75 -13.60 12.80
CA LYS A 424 9.71 -14.19 11.85
C LYS A 424 11.04 -14.52 12.50
N LEU A 425 11.55 -13.65 13.37
CA LEU A 425 12.77 -13.88 14.11
C LEU A 425 12.66 -15.12 15.02
N ALA A 426 11.57 -15.25 15.78
CA ALA A 426 11.29 -16.42 16.62
C ALA A 426 11.22 -17.70 15.80
N SER A 427 10.54 -17.65 14.65
CA SER A 427 10.41 -18.79 13.73
C SER A 427 11.73 -19.27 13.14
N SER A 428 12.79 -18.46 13.24
CA SER A 428 14.10 -18.77 12.68
C SER A 428 15.16 -19.09 13.74
N LEU A 429 15.34 -18.21 14.74
CA LEU A 429 16.47 -18.31 15.67
C LEU A 429 16.44 -19.58 16.53
N GLY A 430 15.29 -19.94 17.11
CA GLY A 430 15.16 -21.13 17.96
C GLY A 430 15.50 -22.42 17.23
N PRO A 431 14.85 -22.71 16.08
CA PRO A 431 15.20 -23.87 15.25
C PRO A 431 16.65 -23.87 14.76
N ARG A 432 17.22 -22.69 14.45
CA ARG A 432 18.61 -22.56 14.02
C ARG A 432 19.58 -22.93 15.15
N PHE A 433 19.33 -22.46 16.37
CA PHE A 433 20.12 -22.82 17.56
C PHE A 433 20.07 -24.33 17.83
N TYR A 434 18.86 -24.91 17.81
CA TYR A 434 18.65 -26.35 17.96
C TYR A 434 19.45 -27.15 16.92
N ALA A 435 19.36 -26.78 15.65
CA ALA A 435 20.11 -27.42 14.57
C ALA A 435 21.63 -27.26 14.73
N ASN A 436 22.09 -26.18 15.35
CA ASN A 436 23.52 -25.91 15.55
C ASN A 436 24.16 -26.82 16.60
N ILE A 437 23.40 -27.28 17.60
CA ILE A 437 23.87 -28.27 18.59
C ILE A 437 24.34 -29.55 17.89
N PHE A 438 23.60 -30.01 16.86
CA PHE A 438 23.98 -31.18 16.07
C PHE A 438 25.25 -31.00 15.21
N LYS A 439 25.78 -29.78 15.10
CA LYS A 439 27.07 -29.52 14.42
C LYS A 439 28.26 -29.63 15.38
N CYS A 440 28.02 -29.70 16.69
CA CYS A 440 29.05 -30.04 17.66
C CYS A 440 29.50 -31.50 17.46
N LYS A 441 30.74 -31.83 17.84
CA LYS A 441 31.29 -33.18 17.64
C LYS A 441 30.84 -34.15 18.73
N GLN A 442 31.52 -34.09 19.86
CA GLN A 442 31.24 -34.90 21.04
C GLN A 442 31.04 -33.95 22.22
N ILE A 443 30.05 -34.25 23.04
CA ILE A 443 29.65 -33.47 24.20
C ILE A 443 29.74 -34.41 25.40
N SER A 444 30.66 -34.09 26.31
CA SER A 444 30.81 -34.80 27.60
C SER A 444 29.65 -34.49 28.54
N GLU A 445 29.55 -35.20 29.67
CA GLU A 445 28.53 -34.90 30.69
C GLU A 445 28.67 -33.45 31.22
N THR A 446 29.89 -33.06 31.61
CA THR A 446 30.24 -31.69 32.04
C THR A 446 30.00 -30.66 30.92
N GLY A 447 30.36 -30.99 29.67
CA GLY A 447 30.08 -30.16 28.51
C GLY A 447 28.58 -29.97 28.24
N ALA A 448 27.77 -31.01 28.43
CA ALA A 448 26.32 -30.94 28.29
C ALA A 448 25.68 -30.13 29.41
N GLN A 449 26.20 -30.20 30.64
CA GLN A 449 25.78 -29.34 31.76
C GLN A 449 26.04 -27.86 31.43
N GLN A 450 27.25 -27.53 30.95
CA GLN A 450 27.59 -26.16 30.54
C GLN A 450 26.72 -25.67 29.38
N MET A 451 26.55 -26.46 28.32
CA MET A 451 25.71 -26.07 27.18
C MET A 451 24.24 -25.92 27.57
N LEU A 452 23.76 -26.66 28.58
CA LEU A 452 22.40 -26.51 29.10
C LEU A 452 22.24 -25.16 29.83
N LEU A 453 23.24 -24.73 30.62
CA LEU A 453 23.26 -23.38 31.21
C LEU A 453 23.25 -22.31 30.12
N ASP A 454 24.11 -22.45 29.11
CA ASP A 454 24.17 -21.53 27.98
C ASP A 454 22.83 -21.47 27.22
N THR A 455 22.16 -22.61 27.05
CA THR A 455 20.83 -22.69 26.41
C THR A 455 19.77 -21.93 27.21
N GLN A 456 19.80 -22.01 28.56
CA GLN A 456 18.89 -21.23 29.41
C GLN A 456 19.20 -19.73 29.35
N ALA A 457 20.47 -19.36 29.31
CA ALA A 457 20.88 -17.97 29.14
C ALA A 457 20.39 -17.41 27.78
N VAL A 458 20.62 -18.13 26.67
CA VAL A 458 20.11 -17.75 25.34
C VAL A 458 18.58 -17.65 25.35
N LYS A 459 17.87 -18.60 25.96
CA LYS A 459 16.40 -18.54 26.08
C LYS A 459 15.95 -17.28 26.82
N THR A 460 16.61 -16.93 27.91
CA THR A 460 16.30 -15.74 28.71
C THR A 460 16.50 -14.47 27.89
N ILE A 461 17.66 -14.34 27.21
CA ILE A 461 17.96 -13.23 26.29
C ILE A 461 16.88 -13.12 25.20
N LEU A 462 16.50 -14.24 24.56
CA LEU A 462 15.48 -14.24 23.51
C LEU A 462 14.10 -13.83 24.03
N LEU A 463 13.74 -14.17 25.27
CA LEU A 463 12.48 -13.79 25.90
C LEU A 463 12.43 -12.30 26.28
N GLU A 464 13.58 -11.64 26.47
CA GLU A 464 13.68 -10.21 26.77
C GLU A 464 13.59 -9.32 25.53
N ILE A 465 13.72 -9.88 24.32
CA ILE A 465 13.69 -9.13 23.05
C ILE A 465 12.46 -8.20 22.91
N PRO A 466 11.20 -8.64 23.16
CA PRO A 466 10.05 -7.75 23.04
C PRO A 466 10.16 -6.54 23.98
N THR A 467 10.62 -6.75 25.21
CA THR A 467 10.83 -5.68 26.20
C THR A 467 11.92 -4.71 25.75
N LEU A 468 13.03 -5.23 25.25
CA LEU A 468 14.16 -4.46 24.71
C LEU A 468 13.73 -3.57 23.54
N GLY A 469 12.84 -4.07 22.68
CA GLY A 469 12.22 -3.33 21.58
C GLY A 469 11.00 -2.49 21.97
N ARG A 470 10.65 -2.39 23.26
CA ARG A 470 9.46 -1.68 23.79
C ARG A 470 8.12 -2.18 23.23
N GLN A 471 8.08 -3.44 22.80
CA GLN A 471 6.88 -4.09 22.27
C GLN A 471 6.01 -4.63 23.41
N THR A 472 4.82 -4.07 23.54
CA THR A 472 3.84 -4.51 24.55
C THR A 472 2.77 -5.44 23.95
N SER A 473 2.45 -5.27 22.67
CA SER A 473 1.39 -6.01 21.98
C SER A 473 1.96 -7.27 21.33
N GLY A 474 1.31 -8.44 21.49
CA GLY A 474 1.75 -9.68 20.83
C GLY A 474 3.01 -10.35 21.42
N ALA A 475 3.62 -9.77 22.46
CA ALA A 475 4.79 -10.35 23.13
C ALA A 475 4.53 -11.76 23.67
N ALA A 476 3.31 -12.06 24.13
CA ALA A 476 2.96 -13.37 24.69
C ALA A 476 3.01 -14.51 23.66
N SER A 477 2.61 -14.28 22.40
CA SER A 477 2.71 -15.32 21.35
C SER A 477 4.16 -15.58 20.98
N TYR A 478 4.96 -14.52 20.87
CA TYR A 478 6.40 -14.62 20.66
C TYR A 478 7.07 -15.42 21.78
N SER A 479 6.84 -15.06 23.05
CA SER A 479 7.44 -15.73 24.20
C SER A 479 7.06 -17.20 24.30
N LYS A 480 5.80 -17.55 23.99
CA LYS A 480 5.35 -18.96 23.92
C LYS A 480 6.09 -19.74 22.85
N PHE A 481 6.26 -19.17 21.66
CA PHE A 481 6.97 -19.82 20.56
C PHE A 481 8.45 -20.04 20.91
N VAL A 482 9.15 -18.99 21.38
CA VAL A 482 10.55 -19.08 21.81
C VAL A 482 10.70 -20.12 22.92
N SER A 483 9.82 -20.11 23.92
CA SER A 483 9.86 -21.09 25.00
C SER A 483 9.75 -22.52 24.45
N ARG A 484 8.82 -22.77 23.52
CA ARG A 484 8.62 -24.09 22.92
C ARG A 484 9.85 -24.56 22.16
N GLU A 485 10.40 -23.74 21.27
CA GLU A 485 11.56 -24.14 20.46
C GLU A 485 12.83 -24.31 21.32
N MET A 486 13.08 -23.41 22.28
CA MET A 486 14.22 -23.54 23.19
C MET A 486 14.09 -24.76 24.13
N SER A 487 12.86 -25.14 24.51
CA SER A 487 12.65 -26.34 25.33
C SER A 487 13.04 -27.63 24.60
N LYS A 488 13.00 -27.66 23.27
CA LYS A 488 13.51 -28.79 22.48
C LYS A 488 15.03 -28.91 22.60
N ALA A 489 15.76 -27.80 22.56
CA ALA A 489 17.21 -27.78 22.78
C ALA A 489 17.58 -28.25 24.19
N GLU A 490 16.84 -27.79 25.22
CA GLU A 490 17.02 -28.27 26.59
C GLU A 490 16.73 -29.77 26.72
N ALA A 491 15.66 -30.26 26.09
CA ALA A 491 15.30 -31.67 26.09
C ALA A 491 16.40 -32.53 25.46
N LEU A 492 16.93 -32.11 24.31
CA LEU A 492 18.06 -32.77 23.65
C LEU A 492 19.27 -32.89 24.59
N LEU A 493 19.67 -31.79 25.24
CA LEU A 493 20.82 -31.80 26.15
C LEU A 493 20.57 -32.66 27.39
N LYS A 494 19.34 -32.68 27.91
CA LYS A 494 18.95 -33.59 29.01
C LYS A 494 19.03 -35.07 28.61
N VAL A 495 18.72 -35.41 27.35
CA VAL A 495 18.95 -36.77 26.84
C VAL A 495 20.45 -37.08 26.79
N ILE A 496 21.30 -36.14 26.37
CA ILE A 496 22.77 -36.33 26.40
C ILE A 496 23.26 -36.54 27.84
N LEU A 497 22.68 -35.87 28.83
CA LEU A 497 23.01 -36.03 30.26
C LEU A 497 22.50 -37.34 30.88
N SER A 498 21.51 -37.99 30.28
CA SER A 498 20.93 -39.21 30.85
C SER A 498 21.93 -40.38 30.87
N PRO A 499 21.85 -41.28 31.87
CA PRO A 499 22.64 -42.52 31.90
C PRO A 499 22.42 -43.37 30.64
N ILE A 500 23.44 -44.14 30.25
CA ILE A 500 23.39 -44.98 29.03
C ILE A 500 22.23 -45.97 29.09
N ASP A 501 21.96 -46.53 30.28
CA ASP A 501 20.93 -47.56 30.48
C ASP A 501 19.50 -47.02 30.33
N SER A 502 19.28 -45.70 30.45
CA SER A 502 17.96 -45.05 30.40
C SER A 502 17.81 -43.98 29.33
N VAL A 503 18.80 -43.85 28.44
CA VAL A 503 18.84 -42.81 27.40
C VAL A 503 17.70 -42.94 26.39
N ALA A 504 17.32 -44.18 26.06
CA ALA A 504 16.22 -44.46 25.16
C ALA A 504 14.87 -44.01 25.73
N ASP A 505 14.61 -44.29 27.02
CA ASP A 505 13.38 -43.90 27.69
C ASP A 505 13.32 -42.39 27.92
N THR A 506 14.46 -41.78 28.27
CA THR A 506 14.57 -40.33 28.43
C THR A 506 14.28 -39.62 27.10
N TYR A 507 14.77 -40.14 25.98
CA TYR A 507 14.47 -39.60 24.66
C TYR A 507 12.98 -39.66 24.33
N ARG A 508 12.32 -40.80 24.56
CA ARG A 508 10.87 -40.94 24.33
C ARG A 508 10.05 -39.97 25.17
N ALA A 509 10.47 -39.75 26.42
CA ALA A 509 9.77 -38.89 27.35
C ALA A 509 9.93 -37.39 27.01
N LEU A 510 11.14 -36.96 26.62
CA LEU A 510 11.46 -35.54 26.44
C LEU A 510 11.32 -35.06 24.98
N LEU A 511 11.44 -35.95 24.00
CA LEU A 511 11.33 -35.66 22.57
C LEU A 511 10.35 -36.64 21.89
N PRO A 512 9.05 -36.59 22.23
CA PRO A 512 8.06 -37.55 21.72
C PRO A 512 7.83 -37.44 20.21
N GLU A 513 8.07 -36.26 19.62
CA GLU A 513 7.99 -36.01 18.18
C GLU A 513 9.31 -36.30 17.43
N GLY A 514 10.35 -36.73 18.15
CA GLY A 514 11.68 -36.96 17.61
C GLY A 514 11.77 -38.22 16.73
N THR A 515 12.69 -38.21 15.77
CA THR A 515 12.89 -39.34 14.85
C THR A 515 13.99 -40.31 15.31
N PRO A 516 13.94 -41.60 14.93
CA PRO A 516 15.04 -42.54 15.23
C PRO A 516 16.40 -42.08 14.70
N MET A 517 16.43 -41.39 13.55
CA MET A 517 17.64 -40.79 13.00
C MET A 517 18.19 -39.66 13.87
N GLU A 518 17.30 -38.87 14.45
CA GLU A 518 17.67 -37.82 15.39
C GLU A 518 18.21 -38.41 16.69
N PHE A 519 17.56 -39.47 17.21
CA PHE A 519 18.06 -40.21 18.36
C PHE A 519 19.47 -40.76 18.12
N GLN A 520 19.72 -41.38 16.97
CA GLN A 520 21.04 -41.85 16.59
C GLN A 520 22.08 -40.72 16.63
N ARG A 521 21.78 -39.54 16.06
CA ARG A 521 22.68 -38.38 16.14
C ARG A 521 22.92 -37.90 17.57
N ILE A 522 21.93 -37.99 18.46
CA ILE A 522 22.13 -37.65 19.87
C ILE A 522 23.08 -38.63 20.56
N LEU A 523 23.00 -39.93 20.24
CA LEU A 523 23.95 -40.94 20.76
C LEU A 523 25.38 -40.70 20.24
N GLU A 524 25.52 -40.22 19.00
CA GLU A 524 26.80 -39.79 18.42
C GLU A 524 27.36 -38.57 19.17
N LEU A 525 26.53 -37.55 19.44
CA LEU A 525 26.92 -36.38 20.23
C LEU A 525 27.35 -36.77 21.65
N LYS A 526 26.69 -37.74 22.29
CA LYS A 526 27.09 -38.27 23.61
C LYS A 526 28.44 -38.99 23.58
N GLY A 527 28.95 -39.36 22.39
CA GLY A 527 30.26 -40.00 22.22
C GLY A 527 30.29 -41.50 22.49
N LEU A 528 29.15 -42.17 22.40
CA LEU A 528 29.06 -43.62 22.58
C LEU A 528 29.78 -44.38 21.46
N LYS A 529 30.33 -45.57 21.75
CA LYS A 529 30.94 -46.42 20.71
C LYS A 529 29.85 -46.97 19.81
N LYS A 530 30.17 -47.19 18.52
CA LYS A 530 29.21 -47.72 17.53
C LYS A 530 28.52 -49.03 17.95
N ALA A 531 29.23 -49.91 18.66
CA ALA A 531 28.66 -51.17 19.16
C ALA A 531 27.56 -50.93 20.21
N ASP A 532 27.81 -50.01 21.15
CA ASP A 532 26.87 -49.64 22.21
C ASP A 532 25.67 -48.91 21.60
N GLN A 533 25.91 -48.00 20.65
CA GLN A 533 24.86 -47.31 19.90
C GLN A 533 23.92 -48.29 19.20
N GLN A 534 24.46 -49.28 18.48
CA GLN A 534 23.63 -50.26 17.75
C GLN A 534 22.77 -51.08 18.72
N THR A 535 23.33 -51.48 19.86
CA THR A 535 22.58 -52.23 20.88
C THR A 535 21.40 -51.41 21.43
N ILE A 536 21.63 -50.13 21.73
CA ILE A 536 20.60 -49.21 22.22
C ILE A 536 19.55 -48.92 21.14
N LEU A 537 19.96 -48.75 19.88
CA LEU A 537 19.05 -48.52 18.75
C LEU A 537 18.18 -49.74 18.46
N ASP A 538 18.74 -50.94 18.54
CA ASP A 538 17.99 -52.19 18.36
C ASP A 538 16.93 -52.35 19.45
N ASP A 539 17.28 -52.05 20.70
CA ASP A 539 16.32 -52.05 21.81
C ASP A 539 15.27 -50.94 21.67
N PHE A 540 15.69 -49.75 21.20
CA PHE A 540 14.80 -48.64 20.93
C PHE A 540 13.75 -48.97 19.86
N ASN A 541 14.16 -49.64 18.77
CA ASN A 541 13.30 -50.04 17.66
C ASN A 541 12.37 -51.22 18.01
N LYS A 542 12.84 -52.15 18.86
CA LYS A 542 12.01 -53.26 19.35
C LYS A 542 10.83 -52.79 20.21
N HIS A 543 11.03 -51.71 20.95
CA HIS A 543 10.01 -51.05 21.77
C HIS A 543 9.35 -49.85 21.05
N GLY A 544 9.21 -49.91 19.71
CA GLY A 544 8.43 -48.94 18.92
C GLY A 544 6.99 -48.79 19.42
N PRO A 545 6.22 -47.76 19.01
CA PRO A 545 5.10 -47.17 19.77
C PRO A 545 3.90 -48.13 19.89
N GLY A 546 4.03 -49.14 20.73
CA GLY A 546 2.97 -50.02 21.18
C GLY A 546 2.51 -49.52 22.53
N ILE A 547 1.31 -48.94 22.57
CA ILE A 547 0.55 -48.84 23.81
C ILE A 547 0.25 -50.28 24.24
N THR A 548 1.11 -50.88 25.06
CA THR A 548 0.79 -52.13 25.76
C THR A 548 0.34 -51.79 27.17
N GLN A 549 -0.97 -51.62 27.33
CA GLN A 549 -1.64 -51.91 28.58
C GLN A 549 -1.28 -53.35 29.00
N PRO A 550 -0.93 -53.63 30.27
CA PRO A 550 -0.71 -55.00 30.69
C PRO A 550 -2.05 -55.75 30.70
N SER A 551 -2.24 -56.62 29.71
CA SER A 551 -3.34 -57.58 29.66
C SER A 551 -3.06 -58.74 30.61
N ILE A 552 -3.79 -58.79 31.73
CA ILE A 552 -3.89 -59.98 32.58
C ILE A 552 -4.76 -61.00 31.81
N THR A 553 -4.16 -62.09 31.34
CA THR A 553 -4.90 -63.21 30.73
C THR A 553 -5.62 -64.05 31.80
N PRO A 554 -6.82 -64.57 31.50
CA PRO A 554 -7.73 -65.14 32.49
C PRO A 554 -7.54 -66.65 32.69
N GLN A 555 -7.62 -67.13 33.92
CA GLN A 555 -7.83 -68.54 34.23
C GLN A 555 -9.32 -68.81 34.45
N MET A 556 -9.85 -69.76 33.67
CA MET A 556 -11.22 -70.26 33.74
C MET A 556 -11.40 -71.17 34.97
N VAL A 557 -12.44 -70.91 35.76
CA VAL A 557 -13.11 -71.94 36.57
C VAL A 557 -14.62 -71.74 36.43
N ALA A 558 -15.32 -72.79 36.02
CA ALA A 558 -16.76 -72.83 35.83
C ALA A 558 -17.49 -73.13 37.15
N VAL A 559 -18.53 -72.35 37.49
CA VAL A 559 -19.60 -72.77 38.42
C VAL A 559 -20.93 -72.12 38.02
N ALA A 560 -22.00 -72.89 38.18
CA ALA A 560 -23.40 -72.65 37.77
C ALA A 560 -24.14 -71.50 38.47
N GLN A 561 -25.18 -70.98 37.79
CA GLN A 561 -26.28 -70.15 38.32
C GLN A 561 -27.19 -70.96 39.29
N PRO A 562 -28.10 -70.39 40.14
CA PRO A 562 -28.89 -69.15 39.91
C PRO A 562 -29.33 -68.27 41.14
N ALA A 563 -29.86 -67.08 40.81
CA ALA A 563 -31.14 -66.48 41.27
C ALA A 563 -31.11 -65.11 42.00
N PRO A 564 -32.17 -64.28 41.87
CA PRO A 564 -32.09 -62.81 41.86
C PRO A 564 -32.74 -62.09 43.06
N SER A 565 -32.45 -60.80 43.24
CA SER A 565 -33.29 -59.90 44.04
C SER A 565 -33.30 -58.44 43.52
N HIS A 566 -34.51 -58.05 43.08
CA HIS A 566 -35.20 -56.75 43.04
C HIS A 566 -34.41 -55.43 43.12
N ALA A 567 -34.48 -54.61 42.06
CA ALA A 567 -35.34 -53.41 41.90
C ALA A 567 -34.58 -52.11 42.27
N ILE A 568 -34.62 -51.00 41.55
CA ILE A 568 -35.74 -50.24 40.97
C ILE A 568 -35.26 -49.52 39.69
N ALA A 569 -36.19 -49.37 38.75
CA ALA A 569 -36.05 -48.71 37.46
C ALA A 569 -35.98 -47.18 37.53
N SER A 570 -35.26 -46.57 36.59
CA SER A 570 -35.72 -45.38 35.88
C SER A 570 -35.32 -45.48 34.41
N LEU A 571 -36.31 -45.23 33.55
CA LEU A 571 -36.35 -45.46 32.12
C LEU A 571 -36.14 -44.14 31.34
N MET A 572 -35.36 -44.26 30.25
CA MET A 572 -35.44 -43.55 28.95
C MET A 572 -34.88 -42.11 28.83
N PRO A 573 -34.47 -41.67 27.61
CA PRO A 573 -33.86 -42.43 26.52
C PRO A 573 -32.62 -41.77 25.88
N SER A 574 -31.89 -42.62 25.18
CA SER A 574 -30.82 -42.36 24.22
C SER A 574 -31.18 -41.39 23.08
N SER A 575 -30.19 -40.60 22.66
CA SER A 575 -29.89 -40.42 21.24
C SER A 575 -28.39 -40.23 21.04
N ALA A 576 -27.80 -41.14 20.26
CA ALA A 576 -26.44 -41.04 19.76
C ALA A 576 -26.39 -40.05 18.59
N SER A 577 -25.36 -39.23 18.53
CA SER A 577 -24.91 -38.58 17.30
C SER A 577 -23.40 -38.42 17.40
N ILE A 578 -22.70 -39.27 16.64
CA ILE A 578 -21.26 -39.20 16.42
C ILE A 578 -20.99 -37.93 15.61
N GLY A 579 -20.38 -36.93 16.26
CA GLY A 579 -19.86 -35.72 15.63
C GLY A 579 -18.37 -35.61 15.91
N LEU A 580 -17.55 -35.98 14.92
CA LEU A 580 -16.11 -35.83 14.95
C LEU A 580 -15.78 -34.32 14.91
N ILE A 581 -15.56 -33.69 16.06
CA ILE A 581 -15.04 -32.32 16.12
C ILE A 581 -13.53 -32.39 15.95
N ALA A 582 -13.06 -32.17 14.73
CA ALA A 582 -11.66 -31.91 14.46
C ALA A 582 -11.25 -30.60 15.17
N SER A 583 -10.22 -30.67 16.03
CA SER A 583 -9.63 -29.51 16.68
C SER A 583 -9.10 -28.53 15.62
N ARG A 584 -9.30 -27.24 15.88
CA ARG A 584 -8.86 -26.12 15.05
C ARG A 584 -7.34 -26.13 14.79
N GLU A 585 -6.57 -26.82 15.63
CA GLU A 585 -5.12 -27.01 15.46
C GLU A 585 -4.77 -27.97 14.33
N ASP A 586 -5.54 -29.03 14.08
CA ASP A 586 -5.24 -30.01 13.01
C ASP A 586 -5.41 -29.43 11.60
N VAL A 587 -6.25 -28.41 11.45
CA VAL A 587 -6.45 -27.71 10.17
C VAL A 587 -5.33 -26.69 9.91
N LEU A 588 -4.78 -26.07 10.96
CA LEU A 588 -3.67 -25.12 10.88
C LEU A 588 -2.34 -25.83 10.54
N THR A 589 -2.10 -27.00 11.12
CA THR A 589 -0.87 -27.78 10.86
C THR A 589 -0.86 -28.40 9.46
N ARG A 590 -2.03 -28.78 8.91
CA ARG A 590 -2.15 -29.24 7.52
C ARG A 590 -2.01 -28.12 6.47
N ALA A 591 -2.32 -26.87 6.82
CA ALA A 591 -2.10 -25.73 5.92
C ALA A 591 -0.63 -25.30 5.83
N ALA A 592 0.16 -25.51 6.90
CA ALA A 592 1.59 -25.20 6.93
C ALA A 592 2.46 -26.18 6.11
N ALA A 593 1.97 -27.39 5.84
CA ALA A 593 2.70 -28.42 5.08
C ALA A 593 2.54 -28.32 3.54
N LEU A 594 1.66 -27.46 3.03
CA LEU A 594 1.46 -27.23 1.59
C LEU A 594 2.07 -25.90 1.14
N GLY A 595 3.36 -25.74 1.38
CA GLY A 595 4.15 -24.67 0.78
C GLY A 595 4.55 -25.03 -0.65
N ARG A 596 3.94 -24.37 -1.64
CA ARG A 596 4.56 -23.79 -2.84
C ARG A 596 3.45 -23.30 -3.79
N GLY A 597 3.05 -22.03 -3.64
CA GLY A 597 2.27 -21.28 -4.64
C GLY A 597 0.80 -20.99 -4.32
N ALA A 598 0.49 -20.20 -3.28
CA ALA A 598 -0.85 -19.58 -3.11
C ALA A 598 -0.92 -18.44 -2.05
N ALA A 599 0.20 -17.85 -1.62
CA ALA A 599 0.25 -17.06 -0.38
C ALA A 599 -0.25 -15.59 -0.48
N THR A 600 -0.96 -15.18 -1.53
CA THR A 600 -1.40 -13.78 -1.71
C THR A 600 -2.83 -13.50 -1.22
N THR A 601 -3.67 -14.53 -1.03
CA THR A 601 -5.10 -14.36 -0.74
C THR A 601 -5.46 -14.45 0.73
N GLY A 602 -4.70 -15.20 1.54
CA GLY A 602 -4.99 -15.41 2.97
C GLY A 602 -4.77 -14.16 3.84
N PHE A 603 -3.74 -13.36 3.51
CA PHE A 603 -3.40 -12.15 4.25
C PHE A 603 -4.39 -11.00 4.00
N LYS A 604 -4.92 -10.87 2.76
CA LYS A 604 -5.96 -9.90 2.39
C LYS A 604 -7.26 -10.08 3.19
N ARG A 605 -7.66 -11.33 3.49
CA ARG A 605 -8.85 -11.62 4.31
C ARG A 605 -8.65 -11.30 5.79
N PHE A 606 -7.44 -11.48 6.32
CA PHE A 606 -7.15 -11.24 7.73
C PHE A 606 -7.14 -9.74 8.05
N LEU A 607 -6.53 -8.91 7.19
CA LEU A 607 -6.57 -7.45 7.34
C LEU A 607 -8.00 -6.90 7.23
N ALA A 608 -8.76 -7.33 6.22
CA ALA A 608 -10.16 -6.90 6.07
C ALA A 608 -11.07 -7.31 7.25
N LEU A 609 -10.85 -8.48 7.86
CA LEU A 609 -11.60 -8.93 9.04
C LEU A 609 -11.22 -8.18 10.32
N THR A 610 -9.96 -7.76 10.44
CA THR A 610 -9.48 -7.02 11.62
C THR A 610 -9.92 -5.56 11.57
N GLU A 611 -10.02 -4.98 10.38
CA GLU A 611 -10.48 -3.61 10.14
C GLU A 611 -12.02 -3.51 10.27
N ALA A 612 -12.78 -4.46 9.71
CA ALA A 612 -14.24 -4.50 9.84
C ALA A 612 -14.74 -4.77 11.28
N ALA A 613 -13.90 -5.34 12.15
CA ALA A 613 -14.22 -5.58 13.56
C ALA A 613 -14.03 -4.34 14.45
N LYS A 614 -13.32 -3.31 13.98
CA LYS A 614 -13.03 -2.10 14.74
C LYS A 614 -14.20 -1.09 14.74
N ASP A 615 -15.09 -1.17 13.74
CA ASP A 615 -16.15 -0.18 13.51
C ASP A 615 -17.57 -0.63 13.91
N ARG A 616 -17.78 -1.87 14.37
CA ARG A 616 -19.10 -2.34 14.83
C ARG A 616 -19.19 -2.39 16.35
N LYS A 617 -19.71 -1.32 16.95
CA LYS A 617 -19.98 -1.26 18.40
C LYS A 617 -21.19 -2.05 18.88
N ASP A 618 -22.09 -2.53 18.02
CA ASP A 618 -23.22 -3.33 18.45
C ASP A 618 -23.57 -4.43 17.44
N GLY A 619 -23.47 -5.69 17.86
CA GLY A 619 -23.85 -6.85 17.05
C GLY A 619 -23.70 -8.19 17.78
N PRO A 620 -24.33 -9.28 17.29
CA PRO A 620 -24.64 -10.49 18.08
C PRO A 620 -23.44 -11.36 18.49
N PHE A 621 -22.21 -10.93 18.20
CA PHE A 621 -20.99 -11.72 18.36
C PHE A 621 -20.45 -11.80 19.80
N ARG A 622 -21.02 -11.06 20.76
CA ARG A 622 -20.57 -11.09 22.16
C ARG A 622 -20.90 -12.41 22.89
N LYS A 623 -21.77 -13.27 22.34
CA LYS A 623 -22.17 -14.54 22.99
C LYS A 623 -21.30 -15.76 22.64
N LEU A 624 -20.33 -15.62 21.72
CA LEU A 624 -19.44 -16.73 21.32
C LEU A 624 -18.08 -16.75 22.03
N PHE A 625 -17.78 -15.77 22.88
CA PHE A 625 -16.46 -15.61 23.51
C PHE A 625 -16.47 -15.58 25.05
N ASN A 626 -17.62 -15.81 25.69
CA ASN A 626 -17.75 -15.87 27.15
C ASN A 626 -18.47 -17.15 27.62
N ALA A 627 -18.05 -18.31 27.13
CA ALA A 627 -18.41 -19.60 27.71
C ALA A 627 -17.16 -20.49 27.79
#